data_AF-A0A954MDI5-F1
#
_entry.id   AF-A0A954MDI5-F1
#
_cell.length_a   1.000
_cell.length_b   1.000
_cell.length_c   1.000
_cell.angle_alpha   90.00
_cell.angle_beta   90.00
_cell.angle_gamma   90.00
#
_symmetry.space_group_name_H-M   'P 1'
#
loop_
_entity.id
_entity.type
_entity.pdbx_description
1 polymer ?
#
loop_
_entity_poly.entity_id
_entity_poly.type
_entity_poly.pdbx_seq_one_letter_code
_entity_poly.pdbx_strand_id
1 'polypeptide(L)'
;MKDPRIQLKSRELAAVLAFLIPGAGHFYQGRNFKAGIYFTGILFLFFGGMILGDWQPVYSQIAHPTRAGSVQMQPREAPPATTWSIGYAAQALVGLPAMPALIQQSRFVSGEGAENGLYEPVQSHFSGMMNTGETWMPVTGTLTLNQGELGSAVGELKGETQNGVPASLSIEGSVSIGRPVFGSPLRQIIVSGNLMNESTGTQVLELRGHIRRPFLNWYQAPRDNAELDRLHGSLSQKFDIACVFTWIAGLLNLMAIWDAYDGPGYGYGDEEPEEDDKSA
;
A
#
# COMPACT_ATOMS: atom_id res chain seq x y z
N MET A 1 21.77 11.38 35.45
CA MET A 1 22.88 10.76 36.22
C MET A 1 23.11 9.37 35.62
N LYS A 2 24.35 9.03 35.25
CA LYS A 2 24.68 7.74 34.60
C LYS A 2 24.70 6.66 35.69
N ASP A 3 23.84 5.66 35.61
CA ASP A 3 23.92 4.50 36.51
C ASP A 3 25.10 3.61 36.07
N PRO A 4 26.16 3.47 36.89
CA PRO A 4 27.32 2.64 36.57
C PRO A 4 27.03 1.13 36.56
N ARG A 5 25.82 0.69 36.96
CA ARG A 5 25.46 -0.73 37.08
C ARG A 5 25.05 -1.37 35.74
N ILE A 6 24.76 -0.59 34.69
CA ILE A 6 24.33 -1.10 33.38
C ILE A 6 25.36 -0.73 32.31
N GLN A 7 26.16 -1.69 31.86
CA GLN A 7 27.09 -1.51 30.73
C GLN A 7 26.31 -1.46 29.41
N LEU A 8 25.88 -0.26 29.03
CA LEU A 8 25.29 -0.02 27.71
C LEU A 8 26.40 -0.06 26.63
N LYS A 9 26.19 -0.82 25.55
CA LYS A 9 26.97 -0.70 24.31
C LYS A 9 26.72 0.69 23.65
N SER A 10 27.21 0.92 22.42
CA SER A 10 26.94 2.18 21.71
C SER A 10 25.44 2.49 21.67
N ARG A 11 25.07 3.64 22.25
CA ARG A 11 23.68 4.07 22.45
C ARG A 11 23.08 4.55 21.14
N GLU A 12 23.91 5.22 20.35
CA GLU A 12 23.58 5.71 19.01
C GLU A 12 23.20 4.53 18.11
N LEU A 13 24.02 3.48 18.12
CA LEU A 13 23.74 2.28 17.35
C LEU A 13 22.49 1.55 17.85
N ALA A 14 22.27 1.49 19.17
CA ALA A 14 21.04 0.91 19.72
C ALA A 14 19.78 1.66 19.26
N ALA A 15 19.80 2.99 19.25
CA ALA A 15 18.69 3.81 18.79
C ALA A 15 18.42 3.61 17.28
N VAL A 16 19.47 3.60 16.46
CA VAL A 16 19.35 3.34 15.02
C VAL A 16 18.77 1.95 14.75
N LEU A 17 19.24 0.93 15.47
CA LEU A 17 18.73 -0.43 15.33
C LEU A 17 17.26 -0.53 15.76
N ALA A 18 16.87 0.09 16.88
CA ALA A 18 15.48 0.14 17.33
C ALA A 18 14.56 0.90 16.35
N PHE A 19 15.10 1.93 15.68
CA PHE A 19 14.37 2.64 14.62
C PHE A 19 14.16 1.77 13.39
N LEU A 20 15.17 1.01 12.96
CA LEU A 20 15.05 0.14 11.79
C LEU A 20 14.13 -1.06 12.04
N ILE A 21 14.29 -1.72 13.18
CA ILE A 21 13.52 -2.91 13.56
C ILE A 21 13.10 -2.74 15.02
N PRO A 22 11.78 -2.71 15.31
CA PRO A 22 11.29 -2.59 16.68
C PRO A 22 11.93 -3.61 17.63
N GLY A 23 12.51 -3.14 18.74
CA GLY A 23 13.17 -3.99 19.74
C GLY A 23 14.62 -4.43 19.42
N ALA A 24 15.14 -4.19 18.21
CA ALA A 24 16.51 -4.60 17.86
C ALA A 24 17.60 -3.85 18.65
N GLY A 25 17.36 -2.59 19.02
CA GLY A 25 18.26 -1.84 19.90
C GLY A 25 18.42 -2.46 21.29
N HIS A 26 17.31 -2.92 21.88
CA HIS A 26 17.31 -3.62 23.16
C HIS A 26 18.03 -4.96 23.07
N PHE A 27 17.83 -5.69 21.98
CA PHE A 27 18.53 -6.94 21.72
C PHE A 27 20.05 -6.72 21.61
N TYR A 28 20.48 -5.69 20.87
CA TYR A 28 21.89 -5.31 20.76
C TYR A 28 22.53 -5.05 22.13
N GLN A 29 21.80 -4.40 23.03
CA GLN A 29 22.23 -4.11 24.41
C GLN A 29 22.09 -5.29 25.38
N GLY A 30 21.64 -6.47 24.93
CA GLY A 30 21.46 -7.67 25.76
C GLY A 30 20.16 -7.70 26.57
N ARG A 31 19.25 -6.74 26.35
CA ARG A 31 17.94 -6.63 27.05
C ARG A 31 16.86 -7.44 26.30
N ASN A 32 17.05 -8.76 26.24
CA ASN A 32 16.26 -9.68 25.40
C ASN A 32 14.77 -9.69 25.72
N PHE A 33 14.38 -9.62 26.99
CA PHE A 33 12.97 -9.59 27.38
C PHE A 33 12.25 -8.34 26.85
N LYS A 34 12.87 -7.16 27.02
CA LYS A 34 12.36 -5.90 26.45
C LYS A 34 12.30 -5.95 24.93
N ALA A 35 13.35 -6.49 24.29
CA ALA A 35 13.38 -6.67 22.84
C ALA A 35 12.17 -7.48 22.34
N GLY A 36 11.85 -8.60 23.01
CA GLY A 36 10.71 -9.44 22.65
C GLY A 36 9.36 -8.75 22.80
N ILE A 37 9.15 -8.00 23.89
CA ILE A 37 7.91 -7.23 24.12
C ILE A 37 7.74 -6.14 23.07
N TYR A 38 8.76 -5.32 22.81
CA TYR A 38 8.68 -4.25 21.82
C TYR A 38 8.49 -4.81 20.42
N PHE A 39 9.28 -5.82 20.04
CA PHE A 39 9.18 -6.46 18.73
C PHE A 39 7.77 -7.02 18.49
N THR A 40 7.28 -7.85 19.41
CA THR A 40 5.97 -8.50 19.27
C THR A 40 4.85 -7.48 19.33
N GLY A 41 4.85 -6.59 20.33
CA GLY A 41 3.77 -5.62 20.53
C GLY A 41 3.63 -4.63 19.39
N ILE A 42 4.74 -4.03 18.94
CA ILE A 42 4.73 -3.03 17.87
C ILE A 42 4.38 -3.67 16.54
N LEU A 43 5.00 -4.81 16.18
CA LEU A 43 4.72 -5.47 14.92
C LEU A 43 3.31 -6.07 14.89
N PHE A 44 2.82 -6.61 16.02
CA PHE A 44 1.45 -7.09 16.11
C PHE A 44 0.44 -5.96 15.87
N LEU A 45 0.64 -4.79 16.48
CA LEU A 45 -0.21 -3.63 16.23
C LEU A 45 -0.11 -3.15 14.78
N PHE A 46 1.11 -3.05 14.24
CA PHE A 46 1.32 -2.61 12.86
C PHE A 46 0.67 -3.54 11.86
N PHE A 47 0.98 -4.85 11.90
CA PHE A 47 0.42 -5.81 10.98
C PHE A 47 -1.06 -6.08 11.24
N GLY A 48 -1.53 -5.97 12.48
CA GLY A 48 -2.96 -5.98 12.80
C GLY A 48 -3.70 -4.83 12.12
N GLY A 49 -3.12 -3.62 12.16
CA GLY A 49 -3.63 -2.47 11.40
C GLY A 49 -3.59 -2.72 9.89
N MET A 50 -2.47 -3.23 9.36
CA MET A 50 -2.37 -3.57 7.94
C MET A 50 -3.46 -4.56 7.51
N ILE A 51 -3.68 -5.65 8.26
CA ILE A 51 -4.72 -6.64 7.97
C ILE A 51 -6.12 -6.02 8.02
N LEU A 52 -6.40 -5.19 9.04
CA LEU A 52 -7.70 -4.56 9.20
C LEU A 52 -8.04 -3.57 8.07
N GLY A 53 -7.03 -2.93 7.49
CA GLY A 53 -7.16 -1.98 6.39
C GLY A 53 -6.83 -2.56 5.01
N ASP A 54 -6.97 -3.87 4.80
CA ASP A 54 -6.69 -4.57 3.54
C ASP A 54 -5.29 -4.31 2.94
N TRP A 55 -4.29 -4.16 3.82
CA TRP A 55 -2.91 -3.80 3.52
C TRP A 55 -2.72 -2.41 2.89
N GLN A 56 -3.75 -1.57 2.99
CA GLN A 56 -3.77 -0.22 2.45
C GLN A 56 -3.64 0.91 3.51
N PRO A 57 -3.54 0.78 4.84
CA PRO A 57 -3.55 1.98 5.71
C PRO A 57 -2.25 2.79 5.68
N VAL A 58 -1.14 2.23 5.21
CA VAL A 58 0.18 2.89 5.18
C VAL A 58 0.50 3.40 3.78
N TYR A 59 0.82 4.68 3.64
CA TYR A 59 1.23 5.32 2.39
C TYR A 59 1.88 6.67 2.70
N SER A 60 2.91 7.05 1.94
CA SER A 60 3.71 8.25 2.23
C SER A 60 3.10 9.53 1.70
N GLN A 61 2.41 9.47 0.54
CA GLN A 61 1.87 10.64 -0.13
C GLN A 61 0.47 10.38 -0.70
N ILE A 62 -0.30 11.46 -0.82
CA ILE A 62 -1.58 11.52 -1.51
C ILE A 62 -1.35 12.20 -2.86
N ALA A 63 -1.78 11.53 -3.93
CA ALA A 63 -1.73 12.03 -5.29
C ALA A 63 -3.02 12.77 -5.65
N HIS A 64 -2.88 13.87 -6.36
CA HIS A 64 -3.97 14.71 -6.82
C HIS A 64 -3.91 14.85 -8.35
N PRO A 65 -5.05 14.79 -9.04
CA PRO A 65 -5.05 14.92 -10.48
C PRO A 65 -4.69 16.34 -10.90
N THR A 66 -3.75 16.48 -11.84
CA THR A 66 -3.41 17.78 -12.46
C THR A 66 -4.24 18.07 -13.71
N ARG A 67 -4.94 17.05 -14.21
CA ARG A 67 -5.86 17.12 -15.36
C ARG A 67 -7.18 16.47 -14.99
N ALA A 68 -8.26 16.85 -15.68
CA ALA A 68 -9.53 16.14 -15.59
C ALA A 68 -9.36 14.64 -15.87
N GLY A 69 -9.95 13.80 -15.02
CA GLY A 69 -9.84 12.34 -15.09
C GLY A 69 -9.24 11.74 -13.82
N SER A 70 -9.00 10.43 -13.84
CA SER A 70 -8.40 9.72 -12.70
C SER A 70 -6.90 9.95 -12.63
N VAL A 71 -6.33 9.85 -11.42
CA VAL A 71 -4.86 9.86 -11.24
C VAL A 71 -4.19 8.68 -11.95
N GLN A 72 -4.90 7.57 -12.07
CA GLN A 72 -4.39 6.38 -12.76
C GLN A 72 -4.27 6.59 -14.27
N MET A 73 -5.09 7.43 -14.90
CA MET A 73 -5.10 7.62 -16.36
C MET A 73 -4.25 8.80 -16.84
N GLN A 74 -3.51 9.46 -15.96
CA GLN A 74 -2.65 10.56 -16.36
C GLN A 74 -1.38 10.08 -17.09
N PRO A 75 -1.04 10.68 -18.25
CA PRO A 75 0.17 10.33 -18.99
C PRO A 75 1.42 10.83 -18.27
N ARG A 76 2.59 10.29 -18.65
CA ARG A 76 3.90 10.70 -18.10
C ARG A 76 4.16 12.20 -18.18
N GLU A 77 3.71 12.84 -19.27
CA GLU A 77 3.95 14.25 -19.58
C GLU A 77 3.22 15.22 -18.64
N ALA A 78 2.12 14.76 -18.03
CA ALA A 78 1.33 15.51 -17.08
C ALA A 78 1.21 14.70 -15.78
N PRO A 79 2.31 14.58 -15.01
CA PRO A 79 2.29 13.79 -13.79
C PRO A 79 1.33 14.42 -12.76
N PRO A 80 0.68 13.60 -11.92
CA PRO A 80 -0.14 14.10 -10.83
C PRO A 80 0.75 14.76 -9.76
N ALA A 81 0.19 15.76 -9.10
CA ALA A 81 0.83 16.39 -7.95
C ALA A 81 0.72 15.46 -6.74
N THR A 82 1.70 15.50 -5.84
CA THR A 82 1.65 14.70 -4.60
C THR A 82 1.91 15.56 -3.37
N THR A 83 1.18 15.26 -2.29
CA THR A 83 1.29 15.92 -1.00
C THR A 83 1.63 14.89 0.07
N TRP A 84 2.42 15.27 1.06
CA TRP A 84 2.77 14.39 2.18
C TRP A 84 1.55 13.99 3.00
N SER A 85 1.47 12.70 3.33
CA SER A 85 0.49 12.17 4.28
C SER A 85 0.96 12.45 5.71
N ILE A 86 0.15 13.18 6.49
CA ILE A 86 0.47 13.48 7.89
C ILE A 86 0.56 12.18 8.72
N GLY A 87 -0.34 11.22 8.45
CA GLY A 87 -0.35 9.93 9.14
C GLY A 87 0.94 9.13 8.92
N TYR A 88 1.62 9.33 7.80
CA TYR A 88 2.86 8.63 7.51
C TYR A 88 4.01 9.03 8.43
N ALA A 89 4.02 10.25 8.96
CA ALA A 89 5.06 10.69 9.89
C ALA A 89 5.12 9.77 11.14
N ALA A 90 3.96 9.32 11.63
CA ALA A 90 3.88 8.32 12.69
C ALA A 90 4.29 6.94 12.19
N GLN A 91 3.76 6.49 11.04
CA GLN A 91 4.01 5.14 10.51
C GLN A 91 5.49 4.89 10.18
N ALA A 92 6.19 5.91 9.69
CA ALA A 92 7.62 5.84 9.36
C ALA A 92 8.48 5.44 10.58
N LEU A 93 8.03 5.77 11.80
CA LEU A 93 8.71 5.41 13.04
C LEU A 93 8.68 3.91 13.34
N VAL A 94 7.81 3.13 12.69
CA VAL A 94 7.84 1.65 12.79
C VAL A 94 9.11 1.07 12.14
N GLY A 95 9.79 1.83 11.29
CA GLY A 95 11.04 1.43 10.65
C GLY A 95 10.81 0.70 9.33
N LEU A 96 11.62 -0.34 9.09
CA LEU A 96 11.61 -1.12 7.85
C LEU A 96 10.22 -1.59 7.39
N PRO A 97 9.27 -1.98 8.26
CA PRO A 97 7.93 -2.36 7.82
C PRO A 97 7.16 -1.25 7.09
N ALA A 98 7.42 0.03 7.39
CA ALA A 98 6.75 1.18 6.76
C ALA A 98 7.58 1.88 5.67
N MET A 99 8.85 1.48 5.50
CA MET A 99 9.75 2.03 4.47
C MET A 99 9.35 1.73 3.02
N PRO A 100 8.67 0.61 2.67
CA PRO A 100 8.21 0.40 1.30
C PRO A 100 7.43 1.59 0.74
N ALA A 101 6.69 2.33 1.56
CA ALA A 101 5.97 3.54 1.13
C ALA A 101 6.85 4.62 0.48
N LEU A 102 8.11 4.77 0.91
CA LEU A 102 9.05 5.73 0.29
C LEU A 102 9.57 5.21 -1.05
N ILE A 103 9.88 3.91 -1.11
CA ILE A 103 10.31 3.26 -2.35
C ILE A 103 9.20 3.33 -3.40
N GLN A 104 7.96 3.07 -2.99
CA GLN A 104 6.80 3.14 -3.88
C GLN A 104 6.52 4.56 -4.35
N GLN A 105 6.73 5.58 -3.51
CA GLN A 105 6.65 6.97 -3.97
C GLN A 105 7.68 7.25 -5.06
N SER A 106 8.92 6.80 -4.90
CA SER A 106 9.95 6.94 -5.94
C SER A 106 9.53 6.24 -7.23
N ARG A 107 9.00 5.01 -7.15
CA ARG A 107 8.49 4.26 -8.31
C ARG A 107 7.27 4.92 -8.96
N PHE A 108 6.39 5.50 -8.15
CA PHE A 108 5.23 6.25 -8.63
C PHE A 108 5.66 7.47 -9.43
N VAL A 109 6.59 8.28 -8.92
CA VAL A 109 7.08 9.50 -9.59
C VAL A 109 7.90 9.18 -10.84
N SER A 110 8.78 8.18 -10.79
CA SER A 110 9.64 7.80 -11.92
C SER A 110 8.95 6.98 -13.01
N GLY A 111 7.80 6.39 -12.69
CA GLY A 111 7.05 5.51 -13.59
C GLY A 111 6.49 6.21 -14.84
N GLU A 112 6.13 5.41 -15.84
CA GLU A 112 5.72 5.86 -17.18
C GLU A 112 4.32 6.48 -17.27
N GLY A 113 3.62 6.65 -16.15
CA GLY A 113 2.23 7.13 -16.18
C GLY A 113 1.28 6.06 -16.70
N ALA A 114 0.14 6.49 -17.26
CA ALA A 114 -0.76 5.60 -17.97
C ALA A 114 -0.14 5.12 -19.29
N GLU A 115 -0.27 3.83 -19.56
CA GLU A 115 0.26 3.17 -20.75
C GLU A 115 -0.81 3.16 -21.83
N ASN A 116 -0.45 3.63 -23.03
CA ASN A 116 -1.26 3.49 -24.23
C ASN A 116 -0.67 2.36 -25.06
N GLY A 117 -1.50 1.35 -25.32
CA GLY A 117 -1.14 0.11 -25.97
C GLY A 117 -0.78 -1.00 -25.00
N LEU A 118 -0.69 -2.21 -25.56
CA LEU A 118 -0.38 -3.42 -24.80
C LEU A 118 0.99 -3.96 -25.25
N TYR A 119 1.97 -3.94 -24.34
CA TYR A 119 3.32 -4.46 -24.60
C TYR A 119 3.50 -5.90 -24.10
N GLU A 120 2.67 -6.34 -23.16
CA GLU A 120 2.69 -7.68 -22.59
C GLU A 120 1.27 -8.28 -22.57
N PRO A 121 1.11 -9.58 -22.84
CA PRO A 121 -0.19 -10.23 -22.71
C PRO A 121 -0.75 -10.08 -21.29
N VAL A 122 -2.03 -9.68 -21.20
CA VAL A 122 -2.73 -9.50 -19.92
C VAL A 122 -3.87 -10.49 -19.83
N GLN A 123 -3.78 -11.41 -18.88
CA GLN A 123 -4.88 -12.28 -18.49
C GLN A 123 -5.25 -11.97 -17.04
N SER A 124 -6.43 -11.40 -16.82
CA SER A 124 -6.87 -11.05 -15.46
C SER A 124 -8.38 -11.00 -15.31
N HIS A 125 -8.84 -11.08 -14.07
CA HIS A 125 -10.23 -10.81 -13.76
C HIS A 125 -10.54 -9.33 -14.02
N PHE A 126 -11.58 -9.10 -14.81
CA PHE A 126 -12.07 -7.78 -15.17
C PHE A 126 -13.42 -7.56 -14.50
N SER A 127 -13.59 -6.37 -13.93
CA SER A 127 -14.87 -5.88 -13.47
C SER A 127 -15.04 -4.44 -13.92
N GLY A 128 -16.15 -4.15 -14.59
CA GLY A 128 -16.36 -2.84 -15.18
C GLY A 128 -17.70 -2.73 -15.88
N MET A 129 -17.73 -1.80 -16.84
CA MET A 129 -18.90 -1.42 -17.59
C MET A 129 -18.55 -1.41 -19.08
N MET A 130 -19.44 -1.95 -19.90
CA MET A 130 -19.38 -1.85 -21.36
C MET A 130 -20.41 -0.83 -21.85
N ASN A 131 -20.02 -0.01 -22.82
CA ASN A 131 -20.87 0.99 -23.45
C ASN A 131 -21.33 0.48 -24.81
N THR A 132 -22.62 0.19 -24.95
CA THR A 132 -23.23 -0.27 -26.22
C THR A 132 -23.73 0.89 -27.10
N GLY A 133 -23.38 2.13 -26.77
CA GLY A 133 -23.82 3.36 -27.45
C GLY A 133 -25.04 4.00 -26.80
N GLU A 134 -25.99 3.19 -26.31
CA GLU A 134 -27.19 3.69 -25.64
C GLU A 134 -27.08 3.67 -24.12
N THR A 135 -26.34 2.71 -23.55
CA THR A 135 -26.29 2.51 -22.09
C THR A 135 -24.95 1.89 -21.66
N TRP A 136 -24.55 2.20 -20.42
CA TRP A 136 -23.47 1.50 -19.73
C TRP A 136 -24.00 0.27 -19.00
N MET A 137 -23.55 -0.91 -19.42
CA MET A 137 -23.94 -2.18 -18.82
C MET A 137 -22.78 -2.76 -18.00
N PRO A 138 -23.01 -3.13 -16.73
CA PRO A 138 -21.98 -3.77 -15.92
C PRO A 138 -21.66 -5.17 -16.46
N VAL A 139 -20.37 -5.47 -16.57
CA VAL A 139 -19.84 -6.75 -17.05
C VAL A 139 -18.66 -7.17 -16.19
N THR A 140 -18.64 -8.45 -15.82
CA THR A 140 -17.57 -9.05 -15.01
C THR A 140 -17.15 -10.36 -15.63
N GLY A 141 -15.84 -10.63 -15.69
CA GLY A 141 -15.34 -11.79 -16.40
C GLY A 141 -13.83 -11.94 -16.37
N THR A 142 -13.31 -12.80 -17.24
CA THR A 142 -11.88 -12.97 -17.51
C THR A 142 -11.54 -12.23 -18.79
N LEU A 143 -10.69 -11.21 -18.67
CA LEU A 143 -10.16 -10.45 -19.78
C LEU A 143 -8.82 -11.03 -20.18
N THR A 144 -8.71 -11.45 -21.44
CA THR A 144 -7.47 -11.93 -22.06
C THR A 144 -7.14 -11.02 -23.23
N LEU A 145 -6.05 -10.26 -23.10
CA LEU A 145 -5.57 -9.34 -24.13
C LEU A 145 -4.17 -9.75 -24.56
N ASN A 146 -3.93 -9.78 -25.87
CA ASN A 146 -2.64 -9.99 -26.50
C ASN A 146 -2.27 -8.74 -27.31
N GLN A 147 -0.98 -8.58 -27.59
CA GLN A 147 -0.49 -7.50 -28.42
C GLN A 147 -0.99 -7.66 -29.86
N GLY A 148 -1.61 -6.62 -30.40
CA GLY A 148 -2.01 -6.49 -31.80
C GLY A 148 -1.04 -5.65 -32.61
N GLU A 149 -1.40 -5.35 -33.87
CA GLU A 149 -0.61 -4.48 -34.74
C GLU A 149 -0.61 -3.02 -34.23
N LEU A 150 0.50 -2.30 -34.43
CA LEU A 150 0.62 -0.87 -34.10
C LEU A 150 0.31 -0.50 -32.62
N GLY A 151 0.50 -1.44 -31.68
CA GLY A 151 0.23 -1.22 -30.26
C GLY A 151 -1.25 -1.34 -29.87
N SER A 152 -2.10 -1.78 -30.80
CA SER A 152 -3.45 -2.25 -30.47
C SER A 152 -3.39 -3.49 -29.57
N ALA A 153 -4.51 -3.83 -28.94
CA ALA A 153 -4.71 -5.10 -28.26
C ALA A 153 -5.79 -5.91 -28.99
N VAL A 154 -5.53 -7.21 -29.10
CA VAL A 154 -6.47 -8.19 -29.63
C VAL A 154 -6.73 -9.22 -28.55
N GLY A 155 -7.99 -9.55 -28.30
CA GLY A 155 -8.33 -10.47 -27.23
C GLY A 155 -9.81 -10.71 -27.05
N GLU A 156 -10.17 -11.23 -25.90
CA GLU A 156 -11.55 -11.55 -25.57
C GLU A 156 -11.81 -11.33 -24.07
N LEU A 157 -13.01 -10.82 -23.77
CA LEU A 157 -13.58 -10.83 -22.42
C LEU A 157 -14.67 -11.90 -22.37
N LYS A 158 -14.44 -12.93 -21.56
CA LYS A 158 -15.44 -13.97 -21.26
C LYS A 158 -16.02 -13.71 -19.89
N GLY A 159 -17.30 -13.39 -19.82
CA GLY A 159 -17.94 -13.03 -18.56
C GLY A 159 -19.44 -13.10 -18.59
N GLU A 160 -20.02 -12.47 -17.57
CA GLU A 160 -21.45 -12.34 -17.41
C GLU A 160 -21.80 -10.87 -17.19
N THR A 161 -22.93 -10.46 -17.75
CA THR A 161 -23.55 -9.18 -17.37
C THR A 161 -24.27 -9.34 -16.03
N GLN A 162 -24.65 -8.24 -15.36
CA GLN A 162 -25.41 -8.32 -14.10
C GLN A 162 -26.71 -9.14 -14.17
N ASN A 163 -27.26 -9.35 -15.37
CA ASN A 163 -28.47 -10.14 -15.57
C ASN A 163 -28.19 -11.64 -15.73
N GLY A 164 -26.96 -12.10 -15.49
CA GLY A 164 -26.54 -13.50 -15.69
C GLY A 164 -26.48 -13.91 -17.16
N VAL A 165 -26.59 -12.94 -18.08
CA VAL A 165 -26.47 -13.22 -19.52
C VAL A 165 -24.98 -13.36 -19.84
N PRO A 166 -24.54 -14.49 -20.42
CA PRO A 166 -23.16 -14.65 -20.85
C PRO A 166 -22.81 -13.58 -21.88
N ALA A 167 -21.67 -12.94 -21.67
CA ALA A 167 -21.08 -11.97 -22.57
C ALA A 167 -19.69 -12.47 -22.98
N SER A 168 -19.59 -12.95 -24.22
CA SER A 168 -18.30 -13.10 -24.92
C SER A 168 -18.11 -11.86 -25.78
N LEU A 169 -17.10 -11.07 -25.44
CA LEU A 169 -16.77 -9.84 -26.14
C LEU A 169 -15.41 -10.00 -26.81
N SER A 170 -15.40 -10.03 -28.14
CA SER A 170 -14.19 -9.99 -28.95
C SER A 170 -13.68 -8.55 -29.01
N ILE A 171 -12.39 -8.37 -28.74
CA ILE A 171 -11.74 -7.09 -28.53
C ILE A 171 -10.66 -6.90 -29.60
N GLU A 172 -10.78 -5.84 -30.39
CA GLU A 172 -9.72 -5.38 -31.29
C GLU A 172 -9.68 -3.84 -31.26
N GLY A 173 -8.62 -3.26 -30.71
CA GLY A 173 -8.53 -1.80 -30.65
C GLY A 173 -7.44 -1.24 -29.74
N SER A 174 -7.56 0.04 -29.42
CA SER A 174 -6.65 0.72 -28.51
C SER A 174 -6.97 0.36 -27.06
N VAL A 175 -5.93 0.12 -26.27
CA VAL A 175 -6.03 -0.11 -24.83
C VAL A 175 -5.25 0.99 -24.11
N SER A 176 -5.88 1.61 -23.12
CA SER A 176 -5.22 2.49 -22.17
C SER A 176 -5.27 1.84 -20.79
N ILE A 177 -4.11 1.54 -20.22
CA ILE A 177 -4.00 0.95 -18.89
C ILE A 177 -3.47 2.02 -17.94
N GLY A 178 -4.11 2.16 -16.79
CA GLY A 178 -3.68 3.12 -15.79
C GLY A 178 -2.28 2.84 -15.26
N ARG A 179 -1.73 3.75 -14.45
CA ARG A 179 -0.35 3.66 -13.96
C ARG A 179 0.00 2.29 -13.36
N PRO A 180 1.22 1.77 -13.62
CA PRO A 180 1.63 0.47 -13.11
C PRO A 180 1.67 0.45 -11.58
N VAL A 181 2.19 1.51 -10.96
CA VAL A 181 2.24 1.70 -9.50
C VAL A 181 1.19 2.69 -9.05
N PHE A 182 0.32 2.28 -8.13
CA PHE A 182 -0.70 3.13 -7.49
C PHE A 182 -1.32 2.38 -6.30
N GLY A 183 -1.70 3.09 -5.24
CA GLY A 183 -2.14 2.56 -3.95
C GLY A 183 -3.55 1.96 -3.93
N SER A 184 -3.91 1.22 -4.99
CA SER A 184 -5.14 0.43 -5.11
C SER A 184 -4.81 -0.95 -5.68
N PRO A 185 -5.43 -2.04 -5.19
CA PRO A 185 -5.31 -3.36 -5.83
C PRO A 185 -5.95 -3.40 -7.21
N LEU A 186 -6.74 -2.38 -7.57
CA LEU A 186 -7.42 -2.24 -8.85
C LEU A 186 -6.65 -1.27 -9.75
N ARG A 187 -6.29 -1.74 -10.95
CA ARG A 187 -5.67 -0.95 -12.02
C ARG A 187 -6.73 -0.67 -13.06
N GLN A 188 -7.00 0.61 -13.31
CA GLN A 188 -8.01 1.01 -14.28
C GLN A 188 -7.57 0.61 -15.70
N ILE A 189 -8.50 0.15 -16.53
CA ILE A 189 -8.30 -0.15 -17.94
C ILE A 189 -9.46 0.43 -18.76
N ILE A 190 -9.13 1.00 -19.91
CA ILE A 190 -10.07 1.48 -20.91
C ILE A 190 -9.69 0.81 -22.22
N VAL A 191 -10.67 0.20 -22.86
CA VAL A 191 -10.52 -0.45 -24.16
C VAL A 191 -11.54 0.18 -25.09
N SER A 192 -11.08 0.61 -26.27
CA SER A 192 -11.93 1.24 -27.28
C SER A 192 -11.52 0.76 -28.66
N GLY A 193 -12.48 0.67 -29.59
CA GLY A 193 -12.22 0.21 -30.95
C GLY A 193 -13.34 -0.67 -31.47
N ASN A 194 -12.97 -1.72 -32.21
CA ASN A 194 -13.89 -2.72 -32.72
C ASN A 194 -14.12 -3.78 -31.62
N LEU A 195 -15.12 -3.54 -30.79
CA LEU A 195 -15.55 -4.48 -29.77
C LEU A 195 -16.88 -5.09 -30.21
N MET A 196 -16.96 -6.42 -30.33
CA MET A 196 -18.16 -7.12 -30.77
C MET A 196 -18.60 -8.12 -29.70
N ASN A 197 -19.81 -7.95 -29.17
CA ASN A 197 -20.41 -8.95 -28.30
C ASN A 197 -20.94 -10.09 -29.17
N GLU A 198 -20.28 -11.24 -29.12
CA GLU A 198 -20.63 -12.43 -29.93
C GLU A 198 -21.95 -13.06 -29.49
N SER A 199 -22.32 -12.88 -28.22
CA SER A 199 -23.55 -13.45 -27.65
C SER A 199 -24.80 -12.68 -28.09
N THR A 200 -24.68 -11.37 -28.30
CA THR A 200 -25.80 -10.50 -28.71
C THR A 200 -25.67 -9.94 -30.13
N GLY A 201 -24.53 -10.13 -30.79
CA GLY A 201 -24.21 -9.54 -32.09
C GLY A 201 -24.12 -8.00 -32.05
N THR A 202 -23.92 -7.41 -30.87
CA THR A 202 -23.98 -5.95 -30.66
C THR A 202 -22.58 -5.36 -30.64
N GLN A 203 -22.39 -4.24 -31.32
CA GLN A 203 -21.15 -3.47 -31.25
C GLN A 203 -21.06 -2.74 -29.90
N VAL A 204 -19.90 -2.85 -29.25
CA VAL A 204 -19.56 -2.12 -28.03
C VAL A 204 -18.58 -1.00 -28.40
N LEU A 205 -18.81 0.22 -27.94
CA LEU A 205 -17.99 1.38 -28.25
C LEU A 205 -16.77 1.48 -27.34
N GLU A 206 -16.98 1.24 -26.04
CA GLU A 206 -15.96 1.37 -25.01
C GLU A 206 -16.21 0.34 -23.91
N LEU A 207 -15.14 -0.26 -23.43
CA LEU A 207 -15.12 -1.07 -22.21
C LEU A 207 -14.25 -0.35 -21.20
N ARG A 208 -14.81 -0.01 -20.04
CA ARG A 208 -14.12 0.69 -18.95
C ARG A 208 -14.26 -0.11 -17.67
N GLY A 209 -13.14 -0.36 -17.00
CA GLY A 209 -13.20 -1.09 -15.74
C GLY A 209 -11.86 -1.18 -15.05
N HIS A 210 -11.70 -2.24 -14.29
CA HIS A 210 -10.52 -2.51 -13.50
C HIS A 210 -10.03 -3.93 -13.70
N ILE A 211 -8.72 -4.06 -13.73
CA ILE A 211 -7.97 -5.31 -13.66
C ILE A 211 -7.18 -5.38 -12.35
N ARG A 212 -6.74 -6.57 -11.96
CA ARG A 212 -5.96 -6.75 -10.73
C ARG A 212 -4.54 -6.24 -10.90
N ARG A 213 -4.07 -5.42 -9.96
CA ARG A 213 -2.69 -4.97 -9.85
C ARG A 213 -1.87 -5.97 -9.00
N PRO A 214 -0.63 -6.32 -9.38
CA PRO A 214 0.26 -7.12 -8.54
C PRO A 214 0.49 -6.48 -7.18
N PHE A 215 0.61 -7.30 -6.12
CA PHE A 215 0.76 -6.84 -4.74
C PHE A 215 1.84 -5.77 -4.57
N LEU A 216 3.05 -6.04 -5.09
CA LEU A 216 4.20 -5.14 -4.99
C LEU A 216 4.04 -3.83 -5.75
N ASN A 217 3.00 -3.65 -6.57
CA ASN A 217 2.75 -2.42 -7.31
C ASN A 217 1.69 -1.52 -6.65
N TRP A 218 1.02 -2.00 -5.60
CA TRP A 218 0.09 -1.18 -4.82
C TRP A 218 0.37 -1.14 -3.33
N TYR A 219 1.06 -2.16 -2.80
CA TYR A 219 1.41 -2.22 -1.39
C TYR A 219 2.18 -0.99 -0.96
N GLN A 220 1.61 -0.22 -0.02
CA GLN A 220 2.10 1.08 0.46
C GLN A 220 2.32 2.16 -0.60
N ALA A 221 1.77 2.00 -1.80
CA ALA A 221 1.93 2.98 -2.86
C ALA A 221 1.07 4.24 -2.62
N PRO A 222 1.47 5.38 -3.20
CA PRO A 222 0.68 6.61 -3.17
C PRO A 222 -0.69 6.40 -3.83
N ARG A 223 -1.71 7.07 -3.29
CA ARG A 223 -3.09 6.98 -3.77
C ARG A 223 -3.75 8.34 -3.82
N ASP A 224 -4.93 8.41 -4.41
CA ASP A 224 -5.72 9.64 -4.45
C ASP A 224 -6.88 9.63 -3.46
N ASN A 225 -7.58 10.77 -3.38
CA ASN A 225 -8.76 10.93 -2.53
C ASN A 225 -9.90 10.01 -2.98
N ALA A 226 -10.04 9.73 -4.28
CA ALA A 226 -11.07 8.83 -4.78
C ALA A 226 -10.90 7.39 -4.26
N GLU A 227 -9.65 6.91 -4.17
CA GLU A 227 -9.35 5.61 -3.56
C GLU A 227 -9.56 5.62 -2.05
N LEU A 228 -9.26 6.73 -1.35
CA LEU A 228 -9.57 6.87 0.07
C LEU A 228 -11.08 6.83 0.34
N ASP A 229 -11.88 7.54 -0.47
CA ASP A 229 -13.34 7.51 -0.38
C ASP A 229 -13.88 6.10 -0.66
N ARG A 230 -13.28 5.38 -1.63
CA ARG A 230 -13.62 3.96 -1.88
C ARG A 230 -13.35 3.09 -0.65
N LEU A 231 -12.20 3.28 0.01
CA LEU A 231 -11.83 2.52 1.21
C LEU A 231 -12.75 2.83 2.39
N HIS A 232 -13.06 4.11 2.63
CA HIS A 232 -14.06 4.49 3.63
C HIS A 232 -15.45 3.94 3.27
N GLY A 233 -15.80 3.84 1.99
CA GLY A 233 -17.04 3.21 1.54
C GLY A 233 -17.08 1.69 1.79
N SER A 234 -15.99 0.98 1.48
CA SER A 234 -15.95 -0.49 1.52
C SER A 234 -15.64 -1.06 2.90
N LEU A 235 -14.71 -0.45 3.64
CA LEU A 235 -14.27 -0.88 4.96
C LEU A 235 -14.96 -0.10 6.09
N SER A 236 -15.56 1.06 5.77
CA SER A 236 -16.17 1.95 6.76
C SER A 236 -15.18 2.25 7.90
N GLN A 237 -15.66 2.20 9.14
CA GLN A 237 -14.87 2.48 10.34
C GLN A 237 -13.61 1.61 10.48
N LYS A 238 -13.56 0.41 9.86
CA LYS A 238 -12.38 -0.47 9.95
C LYS A 238 -11.13 0.20 9.40
N PHE A 239 -11.26 1.00 8.34
CA PHE A 239 -10.11 1.67 7.74
C PHE A 239 -9.52 2.75 8.66
N ASP A 240 -10.36 3.52 9.35
CA ASP A 240 -9.91 4.52 10.32
C ASP A 240 -9.20 3.85 11.50
N ILE A 241 -9.77 2.76 12.02
CA ILE A 241 -9.16 1.97 13.10
C ILE A 241 -7.83 1.38 12.64
N ALA A 242 -7.74 0.89 11.40
CA ALA A 242 -6.51 0.37 10.82
C ALA A 242 -5.42 1.44 10.77
N CYS A 243 -5.75 2.67 10.34
CA CYS A 243 -4.83 3.80 10.36
C CYS A 243 -4.34 4.09 11.79
N VAL A 244 -5.27 4.18 12.75
CA VAL A 244 -4.94 4.41 14.17
C VAL A 244 -3.99 3.35 14.73
N PHE A 245 -4.21 2.07 14.44
CA PHE A 245 -3.32 0.99 14.88
C PHE A 245 -1.89 1.19 14.37
N THR A 246 -1.74 1.54 13.09
CA THR A 246 -0.41 1.79 12.51
C THR A 246 0.25 3.07 13.03
N TRP A 247 -0.53 4.10 13.37
CA TRP A 247 -0.02 5.32 14.01
C TRP A 247 0.46 5.04 15.43
N ILE A 248 -0.34 4.33 16.23
CA ILE A 248 0.02 3.94 17.59
C ILE A 248 1.28 3.07 17.57
N ALA A 249 1.38 2.09 16.64
CA ALA A 249 2.57 1.26 16.50
C ALA A 249 3.85 2.11 16.30
N GLY A 250 3.79 3.12 15.42
CA GLY A 250 4.92 4.01 15.18
C GLY A 250 5.28 4.89 16.37
N LEU A 251 4.28 5.49 17.03
CA LEU A 251 4.48 6.29 18.23
C LEU A 251 5.01 5.46 19.42
N LEU A 252 4.57 4.20 19.54
CA LEU A 252 5.13 3.26 20.51
C LEU A 252 6.59 2.91 20.18
N ASN A 253 6.94 2.76 18.90
CA ASN A 253 8.33 2.53 18.53
C ASN A 253 9.22 3.73 18.84
N LEU A 254 8.70 4.96 18.73
CA LEU A 254 9.44 6.16 19.18
C LEU A 254 9.81 6.08 20.66
N MET A 255 8.89 5.62 21.51
CA MET A 255 9.17 5.40 22.93
C MET A 255 10.19 4.27 23.14
N ALA A 256 10.11 3.20 22.34
CA ALA A 256 11.08 2.11 22.38
C ALA A 256 12.49 2.58 21.96
N ILE A 257 12.60 3.41 20.93
CA ILE A 257 13.87 4.01 20.48
C ILE A 257 14.48 4.84 21.60
N TRP A 258 13.67 5.63 22.32
CA TRP A 258 14.15 6.39 23.46
C TRP A 258 14.62 5.47 24.61
N ASP A 259 13.84 4.44 24.99
CA ASP A 259 14.29 3.46 26.00
C ASP A 259 15.55 2.68 25.57
N ALA A 260 15.77 2.52 24.25
CA ALA A 260 17.00 1.97 23.68
C ALA A 260 18.19 2.92 23.85
N TYR A 261 17.98 4.23 23.67
CA TYR A 261 19.03 5.23 23.72
C TYR A 261 19.51 5.55 25.15
N ASP A 262 18.59 5.91 26.05
CA ASP A 262 18.94 6.39 27.40
C ASP A 262 19.11 5.27 28.43
N GLY A 263 18.61 4.07 28.13
CA GLY A 263 18.53 2.97 29.09
C GLY A 263 17.23 3.02 29.91
N PRO A 264 17.00 2.04 30.80
CA PRO A 264 15.77 1.99 31.59
C PRO A 264 15.61 3.23 32.47
N GLY A 265 14.44 3.88 32.44
CA GLY A 265 14.08 4.97 33.34
C GLY A 265 13.82 4.53 34.80
N TYR A 266 13.99 3.24 35.12
CA TYR A 266 13.94 2.75 36.48
C TYR A 266 15.30 2.97 37.15
N GLY A 267 15.33 3.92 38.09
CA GLY A 267 16.37 4.01 39.09
C GLY A 267 16.35 2.74 39.92
N TYR A 268 17.39 1.92 39.79
CA TYR A 268 17.68 0.90 40.78
C TYR A 268 18.41 1.59 41.95
N GLY A 269 17.74 1.69 43.11
CA GLY A 269 18.44 1.97 44.37
C GLY A 269 17.70 2.81 45.43
N ASP A 270 16.57 2.33 45.93
CA ASP A 270 16.20 2.50 47.37
C ASP A 270 16.50 1.20 48.16
N GLU A 271 17.27 0.28 47.57
CA GLU A 271 17.91 -0.79 48.34
C GLU A 271 19.23 -0.22 48.82
N GLU A 272 19.24 0.31 50.04
CA GLU A 272 20.47 0.55 50.80
C GLU A 272 21.29 -0.74 50.78
N PRO A 273 22.60 -0.69 50.53
CA PRO A 273 23.44 -1.87 50.67
C PRO A 273 23.27 -2.36 52.11
N GLU A 274 22.83 -3.61 52.30
CA GLU A 274 23.03 -4.28 53.58
C GLU A 274 24.51 -4.17 53.88
N GLU A 275 24.85 -3.39 54.91
CA GLU A 275 26.20 -3.34 55.45
C GLU A 275 26.53 -4.77 55.86
N ASP A 276 27.35 -5.43 55.05
CA ASP A 276 28.11 -6.60 55.46
C ASP A 276 28.85 -6.19 56.74
N ASP A 277 28.28 -6.57 57.87
CA ASP A 277 28.87 -6.41 59.19
C ASP A 277 30.10 -7.32 59.30
N LYS A 278 31.20 -6.82 58.72
CA LYS A 278 32.54 -7.21 59.10
C LYS A 278 32.94 -6.29 60.23
N SER A 279 32.86 -6.75 61.48
CA SER A 279 33.99 -6.84 62.42
C SER A 279 33.51 -7.10 63.86
N ALA A 280 33.79 -8.29 64.40
CA ALA A 280 34.59 -8.53 65.63
C ALA A 280 34.24 -9.89 66.27
#